data_AF-A0A356AQ95-F1
#
_entry.id   AF-A0A356AQ95-F1
#
_cell.length_a   1.000
_cell.length_b   1.000
_cell.length_c   1.000
_cell.angle_alpha   90.00
_cell.angle_beta   90.00
_cell.angle_gamma   90.00
#
_symmetry.space_group_name_H-M   'P 1'
#
loop_
_entity.id
_entity.type
_entity.pdbx_description
1 polymer ?
#
loop_
_entity_poly.entity_id
_entity_poly.type
_entity_poly.pdbx_seq_one_letter_code
_entity_poly.pdbx_strand_id
1 'polypeptide(L)'
;MKRMKGATCILLVIILLVGMMGCTRGENVTPDVTTGSTTAAVTTTKQVTQGVTTTQAVTTEVENFLAEHLEISWIVGDCLQYEEGRWDELELEERFNVDLKVWNIDNRDVEQITMMLAAGDFPNFAALQYWNTNLLWESKLIRTVKKDMIVQNIPTLARYMDEEPFSWDMGKVPETEDEYFGILRTTPQDTFPWMHTTFRLDWLENLGYEFDDITPIDSKGQIFITN
;
A
#
# COMPACT_ATOMS: atom_id res chain seq x y z
N MET A 1 55.30 10.56 1.08
CA MET A 1 53.83 10.73 1.22
C MET A 1 53.00 9.45 1.11
N LYS A 2 53.37 8.41 0.35
CA LYS A 2 52.56 7.17 0.24
C LYS A 2 52.50 6.32 1.52
N ARG A 3 53.56 6.34 2.35
CA ARG A 3 53.63 5.61 3.63
C ARG A 3 52.83 6.26 4.78
N MET A 4 52.49 7.54 4.67
CA MET A 4 51.77 8.28 5.72
C MET A 4 50.25 8.08 5.61
N LYS A 5 49.72 7.90 4.39
CA LYS A 5 48.29 7.65 4.13
C LYS A 5 47.82 6.28 4.64
N GLY A 6 48.68 5.25 4.58
CA GLY A 6 48.37 3.93 5.13
C GLY A 6 48.26 3.93 6.65
N ALA A 7 49.12 4.68 7.34
CA ALA A 7 49.10 4.79 8.80
C ALA A 7 47.84 5.54 9.29
N THR A 8 47.39 6.57 8.57
CA THR A 8 46.16 7.31 8.92
C THR A 8 44.90 6.47 8.74
N CYS A 9 44.82 5.65 7.68
CA CYS A 9 43.69 4.74 7.47
C CYS A 9 43.62 3.62 8.53
N ILE A 10 44.76 3.07 8.94
CA ILE A 10 44.80 2.04 10.00
C ILE A 10 44.38 2.65 11.35
N LEU A 11 44.81 3.88 11.65
CA LEU A 11 44.41 4.57 12.88
C LEU A 11 42.89 4.84 12.94
N LEU A 12 42.28 5.23 11.81
CA LEU A 12 40.82 5.45 11.70
C LEU A 12 40.03 4.16 11.88
N VAL A 13 40.50 3.02 11.35
CA VAL A 13 39.86 1.71 11.53
C VAL A 13 39.96 1.24 12.98
N ILE A 14 41.08 1.47 13.66
CA ILE A 14 41.25 1.12 15.08
C ILE A 14 40.32 1.97 15.97
N ILE A 15 40.14 3.27 15.67
CA ILE A 15 39.22 4.14 16.42
C ILE A 15 37.75 3.71 16.24
N LEU A 16 37.37 3.25 15.05
CA LEU A 16 36.03 2.71 14.78
C LEU A 16 35.76 1.37 15.49
N LEU A 17 36.78 0.53 15.65
CA LEU A 17 36.65 -0.77 16.33
C LEU A 17 36.61 -0.66 17.86
N VAL A 18 37.19 0.39 18.44
CA VAL A 18 37.18 0.63 19.90
C VAL A 18 35.85 1.25 20.39
N GLY A 19 35.00 1.74 19.49
CA GLY A 19 33.68 2.31 19.80
C GLY A 19 32.59 1.30 20.20
N MET A 20 32.84 -0.01 20.12
CA MET A 20 31.84 -1.06 20.42
C MET A 20 32.08 -1.83 21.73
N MET A 21 33.05 -1.42 22.57
CA MET A 21 33.26 -2.00 23.91
C MET A 21 33.12 -0.92 24.98
N GLY A 22 31.88 -0.51 25.22
CA GLY A 22 31.54 0.50 26.21
C GLY A 22 30.12 0.34 26.74
N CYS A 23 29.87 -0.76 27.46
CA CYS A 23 29.01 -0.83 28.65
C CYS A 23 28.91 -2.30 29.13
N THR A 24 29.84 -2.72 29.98
CA THR A 24 29.64 -3.86 30.89
C THR A 24 29.80 -3.39 32.34
N ARG A 25 28.72 -3.53 33.11
CA ARG A 25 28.67 -3.63 34.58
C ARG A 25 27.32 -4.31 34.88
N GLY A 26 27.27 -5.62 35.09
CA GLY A 26 27.33 -6.30 36.40
C GLY A 26 26.02 -6.02 37.17
N GLU A 27 25.13 -6.97 37.49
CA GLU A 27 25.37 -8.19 38.28
C GLU A 27 24.13 -9.14 38.29
N ASN A 28 24.39 -10.45 38.18
CA ASN A 28 23.70 -11.69 38.62
C ASN A 28 22.18 -11.73 38.94
N VAL A 29 21.43 -12.65 38.29
CA VAL A 29 20.65 -13.76 38.93
C VAL A 29 20.52 -14.95 37.94
N THR A 30 20.73 -16.15 38.47
CA THR A 30 20.74 -17.51 37.90
C THR A 30 19.39 -18.06 37.36
N PRO A 31 19.41 -19.20 36.62
CA PRO A 31 18.34 -19.66 35.74
C PRO A 31 17.33 -20.56 36.46
N ASP A 32 16.13 -20.69 35.87
CA ASP A 32 15.24 -21.80 36.19
C ASP A 32 15.01 -22.69 34.95
N VAL A 33 15.13 -23.99 35.21
CA VAL A 33 14.99 -25.12 34.29
C VAL A 33 13.78 -25.90 34.78
N THR A 34 12.80 -26.14 33.92
CA THR A 34 11.88 -27.30 34.03
C THR A 34 11.32 -27.54 32.61
N THR A 35 11.86 -28.47 31.82
CA THR A 35 11.57 -29.92 31.76
C THR A 35 10.13 -30.27 31.37
N GLY A 36 9.98 -30.77 30.13
CA GLY A 36 9.26 -32.01 29.86
C GLY A 36 7.94 -31.90 29.10
N SER A 37 7.93 -32.34 27.83
CA SER A 37 7.23 -33.57 27.43
C SER A 37 7.37 -33.82 25.92
N THR A 38 7.93 -34.99 25.61
CA THR A 38 8.04 -35.66 24.32
C THR A 38 6.75 -36.37 23.88
N THR A 39 6.78 -36.87 22.63
CA THR A 39 5.97 -37.94 21.99
C THR A 39 4.60 -37.50 21.42
N ALA A 40 4.14 -37.93 20.23
CA ALA A 40 4.57 -39.01 19.35
C ALA A 40 4.10 -38.77 17.90
N ALA A 41 4.91 -39.23 16.95
CA ALA A 41 4.50 -39.46 15.56
C ALA A 41 3.44 -40.58 15.49
N VAL A 42 2.46 -40.44 14.60
CA VAL A 42 1.60 -41.54 14.17
C VAL A 42 1.74 -41.70 12.66
N THR A 43 2.43 -42.75 12.26
CA THR A 43 2.41 -43.34 10.92
C THR A 43 1.34 -44.43 10.93
N THR A 44 0.40 -44.37 9.98
CA THR A 44 -0.42 -45.52 9.60
C THR A 44 -0.42 -45.65 8.09
N THR A 45 0.05 -46.80 7.59
CA THR A 45 0.03 -47.20 6.18
C THR A 45 -0.97 -48.34 5.99
N LYS A 46 -1.57 -48.39 4.79
CA LYS A 46 -2.42 -49.42 4.13
C LYS A 46 -3.93 -49.09 4.20
N GLN A 47 -4.73 -49.19 3.13
CA GLN A 47 -4.63 -49.99 1.89
C GLN A 47 -5.13 -49.24 0.65
N VAL A 48 -4.63 -49.70 -0.50
CA VAL A 48 -5.17 -49.50 -1.85
C VAL A 48 -6.56 -50.16 -1.97
N THR A 49 -7.55 -49.44 -2.50
CA THR A 49 -8.64 -50.03 -3.30
C THR A 49 -9.03 -49.04 -4.39
N GLN A 50 -9.18 -49.58 -5.59
CA GLN A 50 -9.26 -48.91 -6.88
C GLN A 50 -10.73 -48.70 -7.27
N GLY A 51 -11.04 -47.53 -7.85
CA GLY A 51 -12.20 -47.30 -8.72
C GLY A 51 -13.48 -46.81 -8.05
N VAL A 52 -13.86 -45.55 -8.30
CA VAL A 52 -14.88 -45.15 -9.30
C VAL A 52 -14.77 -43.63 -9.44
N THR A 53 -14.51 -43.15 -10.66
CA THR A 53 -14.57 -41.74 -11.01
C THR A 53 -16.04 -41.32 -11.01
N THR A 54 -16.45 -40.59 -9.99
CA THR A 54 -17.63 -39.72 -10.06
C THR A 54 -17.11 -38.30 -9.92
N THR A 55 -17.16 -37.55 -11.03
CA THR A 55 -16.92 -36.11 -11.03
C THR A 55 -18.01 -35.46 -10.20
N GLN A 56 -17.79 -35.38 -8.89
CA GLN A 56 -18.53 -34.48 -8.02
C GLN A 56 -18.14 -33.06 -8.43
N ALA A 57 -19.14 -32.26 -8.75
CA ALA A 57 -18.98 -30.82 -8.78
C ALA A 57 -18.44 -30.41 -7.41
N VAL A 58 -17.21 -29.92 -7.39
CA VAL A 58 -16.67 -29.22 -6.22
C VAL A 58 -17.50 -27.95 -6.12
N THR A 59 -18.57 -28.01 -5.33
CA THR A 59 -19.15 -26.80 -4.76
C THR A 59 -18.10 -26.30 -3.79
N THR A 60 -17.23 -25.43 -4.26
CA THR A 60 -16.37 -24.64 -3.39
C THR A 60 -17.31 -23.85 -2.50
N GLU A 61 -17.47 -24.26 -1.24
CA GLU A 61 -18.01 -23.36 -0.23
C GLU A 61 -17.15 -22.10 -0.28
N VAL A 62 -17.76 -20.98 -0.62
CA VAL A 62 -17.12 -19.68 -0.46
C VAL A 62 -16.97 -19.53 1.05
N GLU A 63 -15.77 -19.81 1.55
CA GLU A 63 -15.43 -19.54 2.94
C GLU A 63 -15.79 -18.08 3.21
N ASN A 64 -16.62 -17.81 4.22
CA ASN A 64 -16.97 -16.43 4.53
C ASN A 64 -15.73 -15.79 5.16
N PHE A 65 -14.89 -15.18 4.33
CA PHE A 65 -13.63 -14.54 4.74
C PHE A 65 -13.84 -13.40 5.76
N LEU A 66 -15.08 -12.95 5.95
CA LEU A 66 -15.47 -11.93 6.93
C LEU A 66 -16.00 -12.52 8.25
N ALA A 67 -15.95 -13.85 8.42
CA ALA A 67 -16.42 -14.50 9.65
C ALA A 67 -15.48 -14.27 10.84
N GLU A 68 -14.20 -14.06 10.58
CA GLU A 68 -13.23 -13.61 11.58
C GLU A 68 -13.19 -12.08 11.59
N HIS A 69 -13.22 -11.48 12.77
CA HIS A 69 -13.07 -10.03 12.91
C HIS A 69 -11.60 -9.64 12.76
N LEU A 70 -11.29 -8.81 11.76
CA LEU A 70 -9.92 -8.45 11.40
C LEU A 70 -9.61 -7.00 11.74
N GLU A 71 -8.43 -6.75 12.31
CA GLU A 71 -7.86 -5.40 12.42
C GLU A 71 -7.02 -5.11 11.16
N ILE A 72 -7.26 -3.99 10.50
CA ILE A 72 -6.62 -3.58 9.24
C ILE A 72 -6.00 -2.20 9.43
N SER A 73 -4.67 -2.15 9.44
CA SER A 73 -3.93 -0.89 9.40
C SER A 73 -3.95 -0.27 8.00
N TRP A 74 -4.23 1.03 7.93
CA TRP A 74 -4.57 1.71 6.68
C TRP A 74 -3.91 3.09 6.56
N ILE A 75 -3.12 3.31 5.51
CA ILE A 75 -2.71 4.64 5.06
C ILE A 75 -3.55 5.05 3.84
N VAL A 76 -4.37 6.09 3.99
CA VAL A 76 -5.15 6.70 2.91
C VAL A 76 -4.65 8.11 2.58
N GLY A 77 -5.07 8.63 1.43
CA GLY A 77 -4.82 10.03 1.10
C GLY A 77 -5.54 10.97 2.06
N ASP A 78 -4.89 12.09 2.39
CA ASP A 78 -5.47 13.18 3.19
C ASP A 78 -5.93 12.77 4.61
N CYS A 79 -5.28 11.77 5.22
CA CYS A 79 -5.60 11.26 6.56
C CYS A 79 -4.97 12.02 7.73
N LEU A 80 -4.21 13.10 7.51
CA LEU A 80 -3.55 13.83 8.61
C LEU A 80 -4.52 14.42 9.64
N GLN A 81 -5.78 14.61 9.27
CA GLN A 81 -6.86 15.11 10.13
C GLN A 81 -7.92 14.02 10.39
N TYR A 82 -7.56 12.75 10.18
CA TYR A 82 -8.45 11.65 10.53
C TYR A 82 -8.66 11.62 12.05
N GLU A 83 -9.91 11.31 12.41
CA GLU A 83 -10.40 11.15 13.78
C GLU A 83 -11.10 9.80 13.84
N GLU A 84 -10.77 8.97 14.83
CA GLU A 84 -11.38 7.65 15.01
C GLU A 84 -12.87 7.75 15.35
N GLY A 85 -13.66 6.83 14.83
CA GLY A 85 -15.09 6.71 15.08
C GLY A 85 -15.92 7.66 14.23
N ARG A 86 -15.40 8.09 13.08
CA ARG A 86 -16.20 8.82 12.10
C ARG A 86 -17.28 7.91 11.51
N TRP A 87 -18.37 8.51 11.07
CA TRP A 87 -19.52 7.76 10.57
C TRP A 87 -19.20 6.86 9.37
N ASP A 88 -18.29 7.29 8.50
CA ASP A 88 -17.87 6.58 7.29
C ASP A 88 -17.02 5.35 7.62
N GLU A 89 -16.14 5.47 8.60
CA GLU A 89 -15.36 4.37 9.17
C GLU A 89 -16.28 3.33 9.83
N LEU A 90 -17.13 3.75 10.78
CA LEU A 90 -18.01 2.84 11.53
C LEU A 90 -18.96 2.06 10.61
N GLU A 91 -19.46 2.69 9.53
CA GLU A 91 -20.30 2.00 8.54
C GLU A 91 -19.51 0.89 7.82
N LEU A 92 -18.25 1.13 7.47
CA LEU A 92 -17.40 0.13 6.80
C LEU A 92 -17.03 -1.00 7.76
N GLU A 93 -16.65 -0.68 9.00
CA GLU A 93 -16.34 -1.64 10.05
C GLU A 93 -17.51 -2.58 10.34
N GLU A 94 -18.72 -2.03 10.52
CA GLU A 94 -19.93 -2.83 10.73
C GLU A 94 -20.26 -3.70 9.52
N ARG A 95 -20.15 -3.14 8.31
CA ARG A 95 -20.50 -3.85 7.07
C ARG A 95 -19.57 -5.02 6.78
N PHE A 96 -18.27 -4.83 7.03
CA PHE A 96 -17.24 -5.81 6.66
C PHE A 96 -16.73 -6.62 7.85
N ASN A 97 -17.20 -6.36 9.07
CA ASN A 97 -16.74 -7.02 10.30
C ASN A 97 -15.22 -6.86 10.49
N VAL A 98 -14.74 -5.62 10.38
CA VAL A 98 -13.33 -5.24 10.52
C VAL A 98 -13.17 -4.06 11.46
N ASP A 99 -11.96 -3.85 11.96
CA ASP A 99 -11.52 -2.65 12.68
C ASP A 99 -10.44 -1.94 11.86
N LEU A 100 -10.68 -0.70 11.46
CA LEU A 100 -9.83 0.06 10.55
C LEU A 100 -8.90 0.99 11.33
N LYS A 101 -7.62 0.63 11.43
CA LYS A 101 -6.60 1.48 12.07
C LYS A 101 -5.96 2.43 11.06
N VAL A 102 -6.59 3.59 10.87
CA VAL A 102 -6.05 4.62 9.96
C VAL A 102 -4.86 5.33 10.62
N TRP A 103 -3.73 5.34 9.93
CA TRP A 103 -2.51 5.98 10.43
C TRP A 103 -2.44 7.42 9.95
N ASN A 104 -2.22 8.37 10.88
CA ASN A 104 -2.04 9.80 10.56
C ASN A 104 -0.63 10.07 10.03
N ILE A 105 -0.28 9.45 8.91
CA ILE A 105 0.98 9.60 8.19
C ILE A 105 0.70 10.25 6.85
N ASP A 106 1.45 11.29 6.49
CA ASP A 106 1.30 11.91 5.17
C ASP A 106 1.77 10.95 4.08
N ASN A 107 0.82 10.45 3.29
CA ASN A 107 1.07 9.49 2.21
C ASN A 107 1.85 10.08 1.01
N ARG A 108 2.13 11.39 1.02
CA ARG A 108 2.95 12.11 0.04
C ARG A 108 4.34 12.46 0.57
N ASP A 109 4.56 12.37 1.89
CA ASP A 109 5.82 12.72 2.53
C ASP A 109 6.78 11.51 2.50
N VAL A 110 7.78 11.59 1.62
CA VAL A 110 8.78 10.54 1.45
C VAL A 110 9.57 10.29 2.73
N GLU A 111 9.85 11.32 3.55
CA GLU A 111 10.62 11.16 4.78
C GLU A 111 9.81 10.41 5.84
N GLN A 112 8.55 10.79 6.05
CA GLN A 112 7.66 10.09 6.98
C GLN A 112 7.46 8.62 6.60
N ILE A 113 7.19 8.34 5.32
CA ILE A 113 7.08 6.95 4.83
C ILE A 113 8.41 6.21 4.97
N THR A 114 9.55 6.84 4.65
CA THR A 114 10.87 6.19 4.81
C THR A 114 11.15 5.84 6.26
N MET A 115 10.83 6.74 7.20
CA MET A 115 11.00 6.48 8.63
C MET A 115 10.12 5.33 9.12
N MET A 116 8.85 5.30 8.71
CA MET A 116 7.91 4.23 9.04
C MET A 116 8.42 2.86 8.53
N LEU A 117 8.78 2.78 7.24
CA LEU A 117 9.29 1.54 6.65
C LEU A 117 10.64 1.12 7.29
N ALA A 118 11.50 2.07 7.65
CA ALA A 118 12.77 1.80 8.34
C ALA A 118 12.59 1.34 9.80
N ALA A 119 11.50 1.75 10.46
CA ALA A 119 11.11 1.24 11.77
C ALA A 119 10.59 -0.20 11.71
N GLY A 120 10.29 -0.70 10.51
CA GLY A 120 9.70 -2.02 10.28
C GLY A 120 8.17 -2.03 10.35
N ASP A 121 7.55 -0.85 10.35
CA ASP A 121 6.09 -0.70 10.34
C ASP A 121 5.57 -0.76 8.91
N PHE A 122 4.70 -1.74 8.64
CA PHE A 122 4.07 -1.94 7.34
C PHE A 122 2.56 -1.99 7.51
N PRO A 123 1.80 -1.04 6.94
CA PRO A 123 0.36 -1.09 7.01
C PRO A 123 -0.17 -2.25 6.14
N ASN A 124 -1.34 -2.77 6.47
CA ASN A 124 -2.01 -3.79 5.65
C ASN A 124 -2.39 -3.23 4.28
N PHE A 125 -2.78 -1.95 4.23
CA PHE A 125 -3.02 -1.21 2.98
C PHE A 125 -2.36 0.17 3.04
N ALA A 126 -1.72 0.59 1.94
CA ALA A 126 -1.25 1.95 1.78
C ALA A 126 -1.47 2.50 0.37
N ALA A 127 -2.11 3.66 0.28
CA ALA A 127 -2.15 4.48 -0.92
C ALA A 127 -0.91 5.41 -0.96
N LEU A 128 0.28 4.85 -1.22
CA LEU A 128 1.52 5.64 -1.26
C LEU A 128 1.61 6.47 -2.55
N GLN A 129 1.53 7.79 -2.42
CA GLN A 129 1.56 8.69 -3.56
C GLN A 129 3.00 9.01 -3.95
N TYR A 130 3.31 8.98 -5.25
CA TYR A 130 4.63 9.32 -5.82
C TYR A 130 5.79 8.41 -5.41
N TRP A 131 5.52 7.24 -4.81
CA TRP A 131 6.52 6.25 -4.49
C TRP A 131 6.89 5.37 -5.69
N ASN A 132 8.11 4.83 -5.65
CA ASN A 132 8.57 3.87 -6.66
C ASN A 132 8.06 2.47 -6.32
N THR A 133 6.91 2.09 -6.90
CA THR A 133 6.27 0.79 -6.66
C THR A 133 7.13 -0.40 -7.07
N ASN A 134 7.96 -0.27 -8.11
CA ASN A 134 8.91 -1.34 -8.48
C ASN A 134 9.91 -1.60 -7.35
N LEU A 135 10.46 -0.54 -6.75
CA LEU A 135 11.40 -0.67 -5.64
C LEU A 135 10.75 -1.36 -4.43
N LEU A 136 9.49 -1.02 -4.11
CA LEU A 136 8.74 -1.66 -3.03
C LEU A 136 8.56 -3.17 -3.28
N TRP A 137 8.27 -3.56 -4.53
CA TRP A 137 8.09 -4.96 -4.91
C TRP A 137 9.41 -5.75 -4.96
N GLU A 138 10.47 -5.16 -5.52
CA GLU A 138 11.82 -5.73 -5.54
C GLU A 138 12.33 -5.97 -4.11
N SER A 139 12.08 -5.01 -3.21
CA SER A 139 12.43 -5.07 -1.79
C SER A 139 11.49 -5.97 -0.97
N LYS A 140 10.49 -6.61 -1.59
CA LYS A 140 9.51 -7.52 -0.95
C LYS A 140 8.67 -6.86 0.15
N LEU A 141 8.48 -5.53 0.06
CA LEU A 141 7.63 -4.77 0.99
C LEU A 141 6.15 -4.82 0.59
N ILE A 142 5.87 -5.03 -0.69
CA ILE A 142 4.51 -5.25 -1.20
C ILE A 142 4.40 -6.59 -1.92
N ARG A 143 3.17 -7.09 -2.00
CA ARG A 143 2.82 -8.31 -2.75
C ARG A 143 2.03 -7.94 -3.99
N THR A 144 2.08 -8.82 -4.99
CA THR A 144 1.30 -8.66 -6.20
C THR A 144 -0.13 -9.13 -6.00
N VAL A 145 -1.03 -8.65 -6.85
CA VAL A 145 -2.44 -9.07 -6.94
C VAL A 145 -2.64 -9.74 -8.29
N LYS A 146 -3.18 -10.97 -8.28
CA LYS A 146 -3.50 -11.71 -9.51
C LYS A 146 -4.77 -11.17 -10.15
N LYS A 147 -4.80 -11.11 -11.48
CA LYS A 147 -6.00 -10.71 -12.24
C LYS A 147 -7.25 -11.47 -11.82
N ASP A 148 -7.14 -12.80 -11.68
CA ASP A 148 -8.27 -13.65 -11.28
C ASP A 148 -8.87 -13.27 -9.93
N MET A 149 -8.04 -12.80 -8.97
CA MET A 149 -8.57 -12.29 -7.71
C MET A 149 -9.41 -11.03 -7.89
N ILE A 150 -9.00 -10.13 -8.79
CA ILE A 150 -9.75 -8.91 -9.10
C ILE A 150 -11.07 -9.28 -9.80
N VAL A 151 -11.02 -10.20 -10.77
CA VAL A 151 -12.22 -10.67 -11.49
C VAL A 151 -13.22 -11.34 -10.55
N GLN A 152 -12.74 -12.16 -9.61
CA GLN A 152 -13.60 -12.89 -8.67
C GLN A 152 -14.18 -12.00 -7.57
N ASN A 153 -13.36 -11.11 -6.99
CA ASN A 153 -13.74 -10.38 -5.77
C ASN A 153 -14.22 -8.95 -6.06
N ILE A 154 -13.84 -8.35 -7.19
CA ILE A 154 -14.19 -6.97 -7.57
C ILE A 154 -14.66 -6.94 -9.05
N PRO A 155 -15.70 -7.69 -9.42
CA PRO A 155 -16.11 -7.86 -10.82
C PRO A 155 -16.50 -6.55 -11.50
N THR A 156 -17.00 -5.57 -10.74
CA THR A 156 -17.33 -4.24 -11.27
C THR A 156 -16.08 -3.50 -11.75
N LEU A 157 -14.97 -3.58 -11.01
CA LEU A 157 -13.69 -3.01 -11.43
C LEU A 157 -13.15 -3.74 -12.65
N ALA A 158 -13.18 -5.08 -12.64
CA ALA A 158 -12.72 -5.88 -13.77
C ALA A 158 -13.47 -5.51 -15.08
N ARG A 159 -14.79 -5.33 -15.01
CA ARG A 159 -15.59 -4.86 -16.15
C ARG A 159 -15.12 -3.51 -16.68
N TYR A 160 -14.87 -2.52 -15.81
CA TYR A 160 -14.35 -1.22 -16.26
C TYR A 160 -12.97 -1.34 -16.91
N MET A 161 -12.12 -2.22 -16.38
CA MET A 161 -10.78 -2.46 -16.90
C MET A 161 -10.81 -3.16 -18.26
N ASP A 162 -11.83 -3.98 -18.54
CA ASP A 162 -12.06 -4.61 -19.84
C ASP A 162 -12.65 -3.65 -20.89
N GLU A 163 -13.40 -2.63 -20.46
CA GLU A 163 -14.06 -1.64 -21.34
C GLU A 163 -13.06 -0.63 -21.93
N GLU A 164 -12.03 -0.27 -21.16
CA GLU A 164 -11.01 0.68 -21.58
C GLU A 164 -9.83 -0.05 -22.24
N PRO A 165 -9.41 0.32 -23.47
CA PRO A 165 -8.12 -0.10 -24.01
C PRO A 165 -7.00 0.28 -23.01
N PHE A 166 -5.84 -0.39 -23.02
CA PHE A 166 -4.68 -0.12 -22.14
C PHE A 166 -4.86 -0.28 -20.62
N SER A 167 -6.08 -0.36 -20.11
CA SER A 167 -6.37 -0.37 -18.67
C SER A 167 -5.62 -1.49 -17.92
N TRP A 168 -5.66 -2.71 -18.44
CA TRP A 168 -4.93 -3.86 -17.86
C TRP A 168 -3.41 -3.82 -18.06
N ASP A 169 -2.89 -2.91 -18.88
CA ASP A 169 -1.44 -2.68 -18.98
C ASP A 169 -0.94 -1.73 -17.86
N MET A 170 -1.86 -0.96 -17.26
CA MET A 170 -1.55 -0.08 -16.14
C MET A 170 -1.27 -0.89 -14.87
N GLY A 171 -0.14 -0.62 -14.22
CA GLY A 171 0.23 -1.26 -12.95
C GLY A 171 0.57 -2.74 -13.04
N LYS A 172 0.71 -3.29 -14.25
CA LYS A 172 1.19 -4.65 -14.50
C LYS A 172 2.65 -4.79 -14.05
N VAL A 173 2.95 -5.90 -13.38
CA VAL A 173 4.31 -6.22 -12.95
C VAL A 173 5.12 -6.67 -14.17
N PRO A 174 6.33 -6.11 -14.40
CA PRO A 174 7.17 -6.51 -15.53
C PRO A 174 7.39 -8.02 -15.58
N GLU A 175 7.37 -8.57 -16.80
CA GLU A 175 7.65 -10.00 -17.06
C GLU A 175 6.66 -10.99 -16.41
N THR A 176 5.49 -10.51 -15.94
CA THR A 176 4.38 -11.36 -15.48
C THR A 176 3.22 -11.33 -16.47
N GLU A 177 2.42 -12.41 -16.53
CA GLU A 177 1.32 -12.49 -17.48
C GLU A 177 0.06 -11.78 -16.96
N ASP A 178 -0.25 -11.88 -15.66
CA ASP A 178 -1.50 -11.42 -15.06
C ASP A 178 -1.36 -10.98 -13.59
N GLU A 179 -0.24 -10.31 -13.25
CA GLU A 179 0.00 -9.78 -11.91
C GLU A 179 0.15 -8.26 -11.90
N TYR A 180 -0.39 -7.65 -10.85
CA TYR A 180 -0.44 -6.21 -10.65
C TYR A 180 0.23 -5.84 -9.33
N PHE A 181 0.83 -4.65 -9.25
CA PHE A 181 1.44 -4.18 -8.00
C PHE A 181 0.44 -3.94 -6.85
N GLY A 182 -0.86 -3.89 -7.16
CA GLY A 182 -1.93 -3.69 -6.20
C GLY A 182 -3.30 -3.67 -6.88
N ILE A 183 -4.33 -3.30 -6.12
CA ILE A 183 -5.67 -3.06 -6.69
C ILE A 183 -5.62 -1.75 -7.46
N LEU A 184 -5.96 -1.81 -8.75
CA LEU A 184 -6.00 -0.64 -9.62
C LEU A 184 -7.17 0.26 -9.22
N ARG A 185 -6.90 1.56 -9.11
CA ARG A 185 -7.91 2.57 -8.83
C ARG A 185 -8.33 3.22 -10.14
N THR A 186 -9.63 3.28 -10.37
CA THR A 186 -10.23 4.17 -11.36
C THR A 186 -11.03 5.25 -10.63
N THR A 187 -11.05 6.44 -11.19
CA THR A 187 -11.86 7.56 -10.69
C THR A 187 -12.73 8.08 -11.81
N PRO A 188 -13.92 8.63 -11.50
CA PRO A 188 -14.68 9.36 -12.51
C PRO A 188 -13.89 10.51 -13.14
N GLN A 189 -12.85 11.02 -12.48
CA GLN A 189 -11.99 12.09 -13.00
C GLN A 189 -11.10 11.61 -14.15
N ASP A 190 -10.85 10.31 -14.29
CA ASP A 190 -9.98 9.79 -15.36
C ASP A 190 -10.63 9.86 -16.75
N THR A 191 -11.95 10.10 -16.83
CA THR A 191 -12.69 10.30 -18.08
C THR A 191 -12.95 11.77 -18.43
N PHE A 192 -12.54 12.72 -17.57
CA PHE A 192 -12.73 14.16 -17.80
C PHE A 192 -11.42 14.94 -17.65
N PRO A 193 -11.23 16.05 -18.39
CA PRO A 193 -10.06 16.92 -18.21
C PRO A 193 -9.95 17.42 -16.76
N TRP A 194 -8.81 17.13 -16.13
CA TRP A 194 -8.60 17.38 -14.68
C TRP A 194 -8.17 18.82 -14.34
N MET A 195 -7.46 19.49 -15.25
CA MET A 195 -6.88 20.81 -14.99
C MET A 195 -7.53 21.89 -15.85
N HIS A 196 -8.00 22.96 -15.20
CA HIS A 196 -8.47 24.18 -15.84
C HIS A 196 -7.43 25.26 -15.62
N THR A 197 -6.85 25.81 -16.70
CA THR A 197 -6.01 27.00 -16.57
C THR A 197 -6.94 28.20 -16.50
N THR A 198 -6.86 28.95 -15.40
CA THR A 198 -7.60 30.21 -15.23
C THR A 198 -6.66 31.38 -15.47
N PHE A 199 -7.17 32.43 -16.10
CA PHE A 199 -6.45 33.68 -16.32
C PHE A 199 -7.19 34.83 -15.63
N ARG A 200 -6.45 35.88 -15.28
CA ARG A 200 -7.03 37.13 -14.80
C ARG A 200 -7.70 37.85 -15.97
N LEU A 201 -9.03 37.89 -15.96
CA LEU A 201 -9.83 38.53 -17.01
C LEU A 201 -9.40 39.99 -17.23
N ASP A 202 -9.21 40.75 -16.16
CA ASP A 202 -8.78 42.14 -16.22
C ASP A 202 -7.41 42.33 -16.86
N TRP A 203 -6.51 41.35 -16.77
CA TRP A 203 -5.22 41.43 -17.45
C TRP A 203 -5.36 41.22 -18.96
N LEU A 204 -6.24 40.31 -19.36
CA LEU A 204 -6.53 40.05 -20.77
C LEU A 204 -7.24 41.26 -21.40
N GLU A 205 -8.21 41.86 -20.70
CA GLU A 205 -8.89 43.08 -21.15
C GLU A 205 -7.91 44.25 -21.28
N ASN A 206 -6.99 44.43 -20.32
CA ASN A 206 -5.96 45.47 -20.39
C ASN A 206 -4.98 45.27 -21.57
N LEU A 207 -4.79 44.03 -22.03
CA LEU A 207 -3.99 43.69 -23.21
C LEU A 207 -4.80 43.81 -24.52
N GLY A 208 -6.09 44.16 -24.43
CA GLY A 208 -6.99 44.34 -25.58
C GLY A 208 -7.70 43.07 -26.04
N TYR A 209 -7.75 42.02 -25.23
CA TYR A 209 -8.58 40.85 -25.50
C TYR A 209 -10.02 41.11 -25.04
N GLU A 210 -10.98 40.88 -25.94
CA GLU A 210 -12.41 40.99 -25.67
C GLU A 210 -13.03 39.58 -25.71
N PHE A 211 -13.96 39.29 -24.80
CA PHE A 211 -14.65 38.00 -24.70
C PHE A 211 -16.16 38.21 -24.70
N ASP A 212 -16.85 37.58 -25.64
CA ASP A 212 -18.29 37.80 -25.86
C ASP A 212 -19.19 36.83 -25.08
N ASP A 213 -18.67 35.69 -24.61
CA ASP A 213 -19.43 34.61 -23.95
C ASP A 213 -18.82 34.24 -22.60
N ILE A 214 -18.78 35.20 -21.67
CA ILE A 214 -18.33 34.99 -20.29
C ILE A 214 -19.51 34.82 -19.34
N THR A 215 -19.52 33.72 -18.58
CA THR A 215 -20.52 33.46 -17.53
C THR A 215 -19.87 33.49 -16.15
N PRO A 216 -20.37 34.30 -15.19
CA PRO A 216 -19.87 34.27 -13.82
C PRO A 216 -20.29 32.98 -13.11
N ILE A 217 -19.35 32.30 -12.47
CA ILE A 217 -19.60 31.02 -11.78
C ILE A 217 -19.61 31.13 -10.26
N ASP A 218 -19.10 32.23 -9.71
CA ASP A 218 -19.12 32.47 -8.27
C ASP A 218 -20.15 33.55 -7.91
N SER A 219 -20.63 33.50 -6.67
CA SER A 219 -21.64 34.44 -6.15
C SER A 219 -21.16 35.90 -6.07
N LYS A 220 -19.84 36.13 -6.19
CA LYS A 220 -19.21 37.45 -6.15
C LYS A 220 -18.84 37.99 -7.54
N GLY A 221 -19.04 37.22 -8.61
CA GLY A 221 -18.72 37.62 -9.98
C GLY A 221 -17.22 37.88 -10.20
N GLN A 222 -16.34 37.10 -9.58
CA GLN A 222 -14.89 37.18 -9.70
C GLN A 222 -14.30 36.08 -10.57
N ILE A 223 -15.02 34.98 -10.76
CA ILE A 223 -14.59 33.84 -11.56
C ILE A 223 -15.55 33.70 -12.74
N PHE A 224 -15.01 33.69 -13.95
CA PHE A 224 -15.76 33.59 -15.19
C PHE A 224 -15.29 32.37 -15.98
N ILE A 225 -16.24 31.69 -16.64
CA ILE A 225 -15.94 30.66 -17.64
C ILE A 225 -16.36 31.17 -19.01
N THR A 226 -15.61 30.78 -20.04
CA THR A 226 -16.03 30.91 -21.44
C THR A 226 -16.72 29.61 -21.85
N ASN A 227 -17.91 29.70 -22.44
CA ASN A 227 -18.59 28.51 -23.00
C ASN A 227 -18.01 28.09 -24.36
#